data_AF-A0A0V1C5V6-F1
#
_entry.id   AF-A0A0V1C5V6-F1
#
_cell.length_a   1.000
_cell.length_b   1.000
_cell.length_c   1.000
_cell.angle_alpha   90.00
_cell.angle_beta   90.00
_cell.angle_gamma   90.00
#
_symmetry.space_group_name_H-M   'P 1'
#
loop_
_entity.id
_entity.type
_entity.pdbx_description
1 polymer ?
#
loop_
_entity_poly.entity_id
_entity_poly.type
_entity_poly.pdbx_seq_one_letter_code
_entity_poly.pdbx_strand_id
1 'polypeptide(L)'
;MKEVTLLTLVILYKPPGEKRGKILVPAAVAWDAYGQDLDNNAGDHSFRKALESVTGTHPNKNFFAYNNAAAGVVGVKTKSNSKGVVILDIRPGTDEAAWIVHTVPGYPIPKVQYTFPASEYANGHLLICLTIAESQIEPIAAALFMASPFIHYNDIPETEVKTRPTLRKLLNGETAVMPPFTTKQNIGTQAVPSVPVQIFSKSGRSKYEIYQKIISKQLKKTIKVWSRRDKKLKANCKIPGRHILLVSSPISVDNQASSLEKDVTNWLIPENGDSTSLMRMNQPLPFVFNKRIFLHASTLLLPKWIPALKFNLFKAASLMLCIFRFCSAQTSKCQVAAGNGEADWAILYKPPGDKAGKILVPAGGAWALNPRDLENVREHSFAKALESVVGNHPAKSFFAYNNAAPGVIGIKTKSNSKGVVILDNTAQEDSAAWIVHTVPGYPIPKVAYAFPASEYANGHLLICLTIAESQIEPIGLFTYIEVLILI
;
A
#
# COMPACT_ATOMS: atom_id res chain seq x y z
N MET A 1 -24.65 -24.89 -19.84
CA MET A 1 -24.27 -23.50 -19.50
C MET A 1 -25.19 -23.05 -18.38
N LYS A 2 -24.72 -22.95 -17.13
CA LYS A 2 -25.49 -22.29 -16.07
C LYS A 2 -25.37 -20.79 -16.33
N GLU A 3 -26.50 -20.10 -16.46
CA GLU A 3 -26.57 -18.64 -16.53
C GLU A 3 -25.65 -18.04 -15.46
N VAL A 4 -24.84 -17.06 -15.85
CA VAL A 4 -24.16 -16.19 -14.90
C VAL A 4 -25.22 -15.32 -14.26
N THR A 5 -25.90 -15.86 -13.24
CA THR A 5 -26.82 -15.08 -12.42
C THR A 5 -26.03 -13.95 -11.80
N LEU A 6 -26.45 -12.70 -12.01
CA LEU A 6 -25.88 -11.53 -11.34
C LEU A 6 -26.09 -11.69 -9.83
N LEU A 7 -25.05 -12.17 -9.14
CA LEU A 7 -25.05 -12.29 -7.69
C LEU A 7 -24.72 -10.93 -7.11
N THR A 8 -25.68 -10.37 -6.36
CA THR A 8 -25.64 -8.99 -5.85
C THR A 8 -24.81 -8.81 -4.58
N LEU A 9 -24.45 -9.92 -3.95
CA LEU A 9 -23.50 -10.01 -2.84
C LEU A 9 -22.83 -11.39 -2.91
N VAL A 10 -21.52 -11.43 -2.77
CA VAL A 10 -20.75 -12.68 -2.72
C VAL A 10 -19.68 -12.56 -1.66
N ILE A 11 -19.52 -13.57 -0.82
CA ILE A 11 -18.40 -13.70 0.12
C ILE A 11 -17.58 -14.93 -0.28
N LEU A 12 -16.28 -14.75 -0.42
CA LEU A 12 -15.32 -15.82 -0.67
C LEU A 12 -14.34 -15.87 0.51
N TYR A 13 -14.26 -17.02 1.16
CA TYR A 13 -13.22 -17.34 2.12
C TYR A 13 -12.21 -18.28 1.46
N LYS A 14 -10.94 -17.88 1.39
CA LYS A 14 -9.84 -18.70 0.87
C LYS A 14 -9.01 -19.23 2.03
N PRO A 15 -9.01 -20.53 2.32
CA PRO A 15 -8.36 -21.04 3.53
C PRO A 15 -6.82 -21.10 3.41
N PRO A 16 -6.08 -21.10 4.52
CA PRO A 16 -4.62 -21.11 4.46
C PRO A 16 -4.06 -22.39 3.85
N GLY A 17 -3.11 -22.27 2.92
CA GLY A 17 -2.50 -23.40 2.22
C GLY A 17 -3.31 -23.90 1.02
N GLU A 18 -4.53 -23.40 0.83
CA GLU A 18 -5.41 -23.80 -0.26
C GLU A 18 -5.38 -22.82 -1.42
N LYS A 19 -5.51 -23.34 -2.64
CA LYS A 19 -5.68 -22.53 -3.85
C LYS A 19 -7.14 -22.25 -4.19
N ARG A 20 -8.05 -23.07 -3.67
CA ARG A 20 -9.49 -22.95 -3.83
C ARG A 20 -10.12 -22.38 -2.56
N GLY A 21 -11.28 -21.74 -2.71
CA GLY A 21 -12.01 -21.15 -1.60
C GLY A 21 -13.32 -21.86 -1.27
N LYS A 22 -14.05 -21.24 -0.36
CA LYS A 22 -15.46 -21.47 -0.07
C LYS A 22 -16.21 -20.18 -0.38
N ILE A 23 -17.37 -20.29 -1.02
CA ILE A 23 -18.20 -19.16 -1.40
C ILE A 23 -19.53 -19.20 -0.64
N LEU A 24 -20.01 -18.03 -0.28
CA LEU A 24 -21.36 -17.84 0.21
C LEU A 24 -22.04 -16.78 -0.64
N VAL A 25 -23.27 -17.11 -1.06
CA VAL A 25 -24.14 -16.24 -1.83
C VAL A 25 -25.48 -16.11 -1.09
N PRO A 26 -26.21 -14.99 -1.22
CA PRO A 26 -27.47 -14.78 -0.50
C PRO A 26 -28.53 -15.86 -0.70
N ALA A 27 -28.54 -16.51 -1.87
CA ALA A 27 -29.46 -17.61 -2.18
C ALA A 27 -29.06 -18.95 -1.53
N ALA A 28 -27.84 -19.07 -1.00
CA ALA A 28 -27.33 -20.28 -0.38
C ALA A 28 -27.49 -20.24 1.14
N VAL A 29 -27.86 -21.38 1.72
CA VAL A 29 -28.06 -21.56 3.17
C VAL A 29 -26.77 -21.98 3.89
N ALA A 30 -25.72 -22.32 3.15
CA ALA A 30 -24.43 -22.80 3.64
C ALA A 30 -23.28 -22.35 2.73
N TRP A 31 -22.04 -22.53 3.21
CA TRP A 31 -20.84 -22.35 2.40
C TRP A 31 -20.73 -23.45 1.36
N ASP A 32 -20.47 -23.07 0.11
CA ASP A 32 -20.25 -23.99 -1.00
C ASP A 32 -18.79 -24.01 -1.42
N ALA A 33 -18.35 -25.14 -2.00
CA ALA A 33 -17.02 -25.25 -2.59
C ALA A 33 -16.86 -24.27 -3.76
N TYR A 34 -15.83 -23.43 -3.72
CA TYR A 34 -15.44 -22.62 -4.86
C TYR A 34 -14.64 -23.51 -5.81
N GLY A 35 -15.28 -23.99 -6.88
CA GLY A 35 -14.77 -25.08 -7.72
C GLY A 35 -13.47 -24.78 -8.47
N GLN A 36 -13.06 -23.52 -8.56
CA GLN A 36 -11.91 -23.07 -9.35
C GLN A 36 -10.79 -22.54 -8.46
N ASP A 37 -9.55 -22.72 -8.94
CA ASP A 37 -8.37 -22.05 -8.39
C ASP A 37 -8.51 -20.52 -8.55
N LEU A 38 -8.08 -19.76 -7.55
CA LEU A 38 -8.14 -18.29 -7.59
C LEU A 38 -7.21 -17.64 -8.61
N ASP A 39 -6.21 -18.35 -9.13
CA ASP A 39 -5.35 -17.87 -10.24
C ASP A 39 -5.77 -18.43 -11.60
N ASN A 40 -6.91 -19.13 -11.69
CA ASN A 40 -7.35 -19.70 -12.97
C ASN A 40 -7.62 -18.59 -14.02
N ASN A 41 -6.72 -18.54 -15.01
CA ASN A 41 -6.73 -17.60 -16.12
C ASN A 41 -7.51 -18.08 -17.37
N ALA A 42 -8.18 -19.23 -17.32
CA ALA A 42 -9.36 -19.54 -18.16
C ALA A 42 -10.63 -19.05 -17.42
N GLY A 43 -11.55 -18.33 -18.09
CA GLY A 43 -12.57 -17.40 -17.52
C GLY A 43 -13.61 -17.92 -16.52
N ASP A 44 -13.22 -18.72 -15.53
CA ASP A 44 -14.10 -19.70 -14.90
C ASP A 44 -14.59 -19.32 -13.50
N HIS A 45 -14.27 -18.12 -12.98
CA HIS A 45 -14.61 -17.79 -11.60
C HIS A 45 -15.09 -16.34 -11.37
N SER A 46 -16.01 -16.17 -10.41
CA SER A 46 -16.80 -14.93 -10.23
C SER A 46 -15.96 -13.71 -9.88
N PHE A 47 -14.94 -13.84 -9.01
CA PHE A 47 -14.09 -12.71 -8.64
C PHE A 47 -13.21 -12.19 -9.79
N ARG A 48 -12.75 -13.07 -10.68
CA ARG A 48 -12.01 -12.64 -11.87
C ARG A 48 -12.92 -11.90 -12.83
N LYS A 49 -14.13 -12.43 -13.05
CA LYS A 49 -15.14 -11.77 -13.88
C LYS A 49 -15.50 -10.39 -13.32
N ALA A 50 -15.70 -10.28 -12.00
CA ALA A 50 -15.97 -9.00 -11.34
C ALA A 50 -14.82 -7.97 -11.46
N LEU A 51 -13.59 -8.44 -11.67
CA LEU A 51 -12.39 -7.61 -11.84
C LEU A 51 -11.94 -7.45 -13.30
N GLU A 52 -12.76 -7.82 -14.28
CA GLU A 52 -12.38 -7.74 -15.69
C GLU A 52 -12.08 -6.31 -16.16
N SER A 53 -12.84 -5.33 -15.66
CA SER A 53 -12.61 -3.90 -15.91
C SER A 53 -11.42 -3.33 -15.14
N VAL A 54 -10.97 -4.03 -14.11
CA VAL A 54 -9.78 -3.69 -13.32
C VAL A 54 -8.51 -4.17 -14.00
N THR A 55 -8.55 -5.37 -14.60
CA THR A 55 -7.39 -6.02 -15.25
C THR A 55 -7.25 -5.66 -16.72
N GLY A 56 -8.34 -5.29 -17.40
CA GLY A 56 -8.35 -4.81 -18.77
C GLY A 56 -8.88 -3.37 -18.91
N THR A 57 -8.92 -2.89 -20.15
CA THR A 57 -9.58 -1.62 -20.49
C THR A 57 -10.97 -1.91 -21.01
N HIS A 58 -11.99 -1.34 -20.35
CA HIS A 58 -13.38 -1.44 -20.76
C HIS A 58 -13.94 -0.02 -20.93
N PRO A 59 -14.66 0.27 -22.03
CA PRO A 59 -15.28 1.57 -22.22
C PRO A 59 -16.31 1.81 -21.11
N ASN A 60 -16.34 3.03 -20.57
CA ASN A 60 -17.28 3.47 -19.53
C ASN A 60 -17.20 2.72 -18.19
N LYS A 61 -16.14 1.95 -17.93
CA LYS A 61 -15.88 1.34 -16.63
C LYS A 61 -14.64 1.97 -16.04
N ASN A 62 -14.82 2.72 -14.97
CA ASN A 62 -13.76 3.40 -14.25
C ASN A 62 -13.75 2.90 -12.80
N PHE A 63 -12.60 2.93 -12.15
CA PHE A 63 -12.45 2.45 -10.79
C PHE A 63 -11.33 3.17 -10.04
N PHE A 64 -11.36 3.03 -8.73
CA PHE A 64 -10.20 3.27 -7.90
C PHE A 64 -9.91 2.05 -7.02
N ALA A 65 -8.64 1.75 -6.84
CA ALA A 65 -8.17 0.64 -6.03
C ALA A 65 -7.36 1.16 -4.84
N TYR A 66 -7.60 0.58 -3.66
CA TYR A 66 -6.92 0.92 -2.43
C TYR A 66 -6.37 -0.32 -1.76
N ASN A 67 -5.13 -0.25 -1.28
CA ASN A 67 -4.46 -1.37 -0.63
C ASN A 67 -3.25 -0.86 0.13
N ASN A 68 -3.13 -1.12 1.43
CA ASN A 68 -1.98 -0.70 2.22
C ASN A 68 -0.68 -1.46 1.95
N ALA A 69 -0.73 -2.47 1.08
CA ALA A 69 0.40 -3.23 0.58
C ALA A 69 0.17 -3.52 -0.92
N ALA A 70 -0.01 -2.45 -1.71
CA ALA A 70 -0.22 -2.55 -3.16
C ALA A 70 0.99 -3.18 -3.87
N ALA A 71 0.76 -3.93 -4.95
CA ALA A 71 1.84 -4.56 -5.71
C ALA A 71 2.77 -3.50 -6.33
N GLY A 72 4.07 -3.75 -6.29
CA GLY A 72 5.09 -2.82 -6.82
C GLY A 72 5.32 -1.57 -5.98
N VAL A 73 4.55 -1.37 -4.90
CA VAL A 73 4.70 -0.21 -4.00
C VAL A 73 5.39 -0.66 -2.70
N VAL A 74 6.59 -0.15 -2.45
CA VAL A 74 7.41 -0.52 -1.30
C VAL A 74 7.46 0.61 -0.27
N GLY A 75 7.45 0.24 1.02
CA GLY A 75 7.68 1.13 2.15
C GLY A 75 6.62 2.16 2.51
N VAL A 76 5.46 2.15 1.85
CA VAL A 76 4.39 3.09 2.18
C VAL A 76 3.84 2.79 3.58
N LYS A 77 4.01 3.75 4.50
CA LYS A 77 3.38 3.72 5.82
C LYS A 77 2.00 4.35 5.75
N THR A 78 0.97 3.54 5.98
CA THR A 78 -0.43 3.98 5.92
C THR A 78 -1.07 4.02 7.30
N LYS A 79 -2.14 4.82 7.45
CA LYS A 79 -2.93 4.89 8.69
C LYS A 79 -4.06 3.85 8.72
N SER A 80 -4.18 3.01 7.69
CA SER A 80 -5.32 2.16 7.41
C SER A 80 -4.85 0.85 6.79
N ASN A 81 -5.43 -0.28 7.23
CA ASN A 81 -5.11 -1.59 6.63
C ASN A 81 -6.14 -2.03 5.58
N SER A 82 -7.01 -1.11 5.18
CA SER A 82 -8.13 -1.39 4.28
C SER A 82 -7.63 -1.71 2.88
N LYS A 83 -8.27 -2.69 2.24
CA LYS A 83 -7.99 -3.05 0.85
C LYS A 83 -9.30 -3.29 0.09
N GLY A 84 -9.32 -2.96 -1.20
CA GLY A 84 -10.50 -3.10 -2.03
C GLY A 84 -10.43 -2.31 -3.32
N VAL A 85 -11.50 -2.45 -4.11
CA VAL A 85 -11.70 -1.75 -5.37
C VAL A 85 -13.14 -1.29 -5.45
N VAL A 86 -13.35 -0.08 -5.96
CA VAL A 86 -14.68 0.47 -6.27
C VAL A 86 -14.73 0.73 -7.76
N ILE A 87 -15.66 0.08 -8.46
CA ILE A 87 -15.83 0.13 -9.92
C ILE A 87 -17.17 0.81 -10.21
N LEU A 88 -17.17 1.80 -11.10
CA LEU A 88 -18.32 2.57 -11.55
C LEU A 88 -18.60 2.26 -13.02
N ASP A 89 -19.88 2.18 -13.36
CA ASP A 89 -20.35 2.30 -14.74
C ASP A 89 -20.75 3.75 -15.01
N ILE A 90 -20.03 4.43 -15.90
CA ILE A 90 -20.29 5.84 -16.22
C ILE A 90 -21.16 6.03 -17.47
N ARG A 91 -21.84 4.97 -17.94
CA ARG A 91 -22.78 5.09 -19.06
C ARG A 91 -23.96 5.99 -18.66
N PRO A 92 -24.32 6.99 -19.46
CA PRO A 92 -25.48 7.85 -19.17
C PRO A 92 -26.75 7.02 -18.92
N GLY A 93 -27.46 7.33 -17.84
CA GLY A 93 -28.70 6.63 -17.46
C GLY A 93 -28.52 5.26 -16.81
N THR A 94 -27.28 4.83 -16.55
CA THR A 94 -26.97 3.59 -15.81
C THR A 94 -26.62 3.95 -14.37
N ASP A 95 -27.23 3.29 -13.38
CA ASP A 95 -26.92 3.48 -11.95
C ASP A 95 -26.30 2.19 -11.40
N GLU A 96 -25.10 1.82 -11.86
CA GLU A 96 -24.45 0.54 -11.54
C GLU A 96 -23.01 0.74 -11.06
N ALA A 97 -22.68 0.10 -9.94
CA ALA A 97 -21.34 0.04 -9.41
C ALA A 97 -21.08 -1.29 -8.69
N ALA A 98 -19.80 -1.60 -8.49
CA ALA A 98 -19.37 -2.73 -7.69
C ALA A 98 -18.37 -2.27 -6.62
N TRP A 99 -18.51 -2.79 -5.40
CA TRP A 99 -17.54 -2.58 -4.34
C TRP A 99 -16.99 -3.91 -3.85
N ILE A 100 -15.68 -4.08 -4.03
CA ILE A 100 -14.95 -5.27 -3.60
C ILE A 100 -14.09 -4.90 -2.40
N VAL A 101 -14.24 -5.64 -1.30
CA VAL A 101 -13.40 -5.51 -0.09
C VAL A 101 -12.66 -6.82 0.12
N HIS A 102 -11.36 -6.77 0.42
CA HIS A 102 -10.58 -7.98 0.65
C HIS A 102 -9.46 -7.80 1.67
N THR A 103 -8.81 -8.91 2.03
CA THR A 103 -7.64 -8.92 2.93
C THR A 103 -6.31 -9.18 2.23
N VAL A 104 -6.33 -9.50 0.92
CA VAL A 104 -5.18 -9.94 0.12
C VAL A 104 -4.18 -8.79 -0.17
N PRO A 105 -2.93 -8.83 0.35
CA PRO A 105 -1.84 -7.94 -0.07
C PRO A 105 -1.52 -8.09 -1.56
N GLY A 106 -1.08 -7.03 -2.23
CA GLY A 106 -0.68 -7.08 -3.64
C GLY A 106 -1.82 -7.30 -4.65
N TYR A 107 -3.08 -7.28 -4.20
CA TYR A 107 -4.25 -7.61 -5.03
C TYR A 107 -5.28 -6.48 -5.05
N PRO A 108 -6.08 -6.36 -6.12
CA PRO A 108 -5.70 -6.80 -7.47
C PRO A 108 -4.57 -5.90 -8.01
N ILE A 109 -3.96 -6.30 -9.13
CA ILE A 109 -3.02 -5.43 -9.84
C ILE A 109 -3.80 -4.76 -10.99
N PRO A 110 -3.99 -3.44 -10.97
CA PRO A 110 -4.73 -2.72 -12.02
C PRO A 110 -4.03 -2.78 -13.38
N LYS A 111 -4.84 -2.91 -14.44
CA LYS A 111 -4.43 -2.84 -15.87
C LYS A 111 -3.34 -3.82 -16.30
N VAL A 112 -3.26 -4.95 -15.60
CA VAL A 112 -2.45 -6.11 -15.99
C VAL A 112 -3.32 -7.36 -15.97
N GLN A 113 -2.83 -8.43 -16.60
CA GLN A 113 -3.52 -9.72 -16.58
C GLN A 113 -3.85 -10.15 -15.14
N TYR A 114 -5.08 -10.65 -14.97
CA TYR A 114 -5.55 -11.16 -13.69
C TYR A 114 -4.59 -12.20 -13.11
N THR A 115 -4.23 -12.03 -11.84
CA THR A 115 -3.42 -12.98 -11.08
C THR A 115 -3.82 -12.95 -9.62
N PHE A 116 -3.67 -14.08 -8.93
CA PHE A 116 -3.72 -14.14 -7.47
C PHE A 116 -2.30 -14.20 -6.90
N PRO A 117 -1.92 -13.35 -5.91
CA PRO A 117 -0.56 -13.33 -5.39
C PRO A 117 -0.12 -14.67 -4.81
N ALA A 118 0.92 -15.27 -5.39
CA ALA A 118 1.37 -16.61 -5.01
C ALA A 118 1.83 -16.70 -3.53
N SER A 119 2.40 -15.62 -2.98
CA SER A 119 2.80 -15.53 -1.56
C SER A 119 1.61 -15.66 -0.61
N GLU A 120 0.41 -15.34 -1.08
CA GLU A 120 -0.81 -15.33 -0.27
C GLU A 120 -1.53 -16.68 -0.28
N TYR A 121 -1.02 -17.70 -0.99
CA TYR A 121 -1.53 -19.06 -0.89
C TYR A 121 -1.37 -19.65 0.51
N ALA A 122 -0.29 -19.30 1.22
CA ALA A 122 -0.04 -19.77 2.58
C ALA A 122 -1.03 -19.20 3.63
N ASN A 123 -1.74 -18.10 3.31
CA ASN A 123 -2.58 -17.37 4.26
C ASN A 123 -4.08 -17.50 3.95
N GLY A 124 -4.90 -17.41 4.99
CA GLY A 124 -6.35 -17.35 4.92
C GLY A 124 -6.84 -15.93 4.58
N HIS A 125 -7.71 -15.81 3.58
CA HIS A 125 -8.23 -14.52 3.10
C HIS A 125 -9.75 -14.50 2.98
N LEU A 126 -10.31 -13.28 3.07
CA LEU A 126 -11.72 -13.02 2.84
C LEU A 126 -11.83 -11.97 1.73
N LEU A 127 -12.74 -12.22 0.80
CA LEU A 127 -13.09 -11.31 -0.28
C LEU A 127 -14.60 -11.17 -0.31
N ILE A 128 -15.08 -9.96 -0.56
CA ILE A 128 -16.50 -9.63 -0.59
C ILE A 128 -16.74 -8.76 -1.80
N CYS A 129 -17.72 -9.11 -2.59
CA CYS A 129 -18.18 -8.32 -3.73
C CYS A 129 -19.62 -7.90 -3.47
N LEU A 130 -19.90 -6.60 -3.62
CA LEU A 130 -21.23 -6.02 -3.54
C LEU A 130 -21.57 -5.38 -4.88
N THR A 131 -22.73 -5.70 -5.44
CA THR A 131 -23.34 -4.95 -6.54
C THR A 131 -24.25 -3.89 -5.93
N ILE A 132 -23.99 -2.64 -6.26
CA ILE A 132 -24.58 -1.46 -5.63
C ILE A 132 -24.95 -0.44 -6.69
N ALA A 133 -25.84 0.47 -6.35
CA ALA A 133 -26.12 1.63 -7.21
C ALA A 133 -24.92 2.60 -7.18
N GLU A 134 -24.60 3.21 -8.32
CA GLU A 134 -23.59 4.26 -8.44
C GLU A 134 -23.93 5.50 -7.58
N SER A 135 -25.22 5.75 -7.36
CA SER A 135 -25.76 6.74 -6.44
C SER A 135 -25.35 6.50 -4.98
N GLN A 136 -24.94 5.28 -4.60
CA GLN A 136 -24.45 4.94 -3.26
C GLN A 136 -22.93 5.10 -3.06
N ILE A 137 -22.21 5.60 -4.07
CA ILE A 137 -20.76 5.81 -3.98
C ILE A 137 -20.39 6.86 -2.93
N GLU A 138 -21.19 7.92 -2.75
CA GLU A 138 -20.87 8.99 -1.79
C GLU A 138 -20.84 8.50 -0.33
N PRO A 139 -21.82 7.70 0.16
CA PRO A 139 -21.70 7.01 1.46
C PRO A 139 -20.47 6.11 1.58
N ILE A 140 -20.11 5.36 0.53
CA ILE A 140 -18.91 4.50 0.54
C ILE A 140 -17.65 5.36 0.63
N ALA A 141 -17.60 6.45 -0.15
CA ALA A 141 -16.52 7.41 -0.11
C ALA A 141 -16.38 8.06 1.27
N ALA A 142 -17.48 8.37 1.97
CA ALA A 142 -17.43 8.88 3.34
C ALA A 142 -16.85 7.87 4.34
N ALA A 143 -17.21 6.58 4.20
CA ALA A 143 -16.63 5.52 5.00
C ALA A 143 -15.13 5.33 4.73
N LEU A 144 -14.73 5.33 3.47
CA LEU A 144 -13.33 5.20 3.06
C LEU A 144 -12.51 6.44 3.44
N PHE A 145 -13.04 7.65 3.25
CA PHE A 145 -12.40 8.90 3.69
C PHE A 145 -12.08 8.88 5.18
N MET A 146 -13.02 8.41 6.00
CA MET A 146 -12.77 8.25 7.43
C MET A 146 -11.73 7.17 7.73
N ALA A 147 -11.71 6.07 6.97
CA ALA A 147 -10.73 5.01 7.11
C ALA A 147 -9.34 5.41 6.61
N SER A 148 -9.22 6.41 5.74
CA SER A 148 -7.97 6.93 5.13
C SER A 148 -7.10 5.82 4.50
N PRO A 149 -7.65 4.98 3.59
CA PRO A 149 -6.89 3.94 2.91
C PRO A 149 -5.85 4.54 1.95
N PHE A 150 -4.83 3.76 1.61
CA PHE A 150 -3.90 4.14 0.54
C PHE A 150 -4.48 3.75 -0.81
N ILE A 151 -4.86 4.76 -1.59
CA ILE A 151 -5.32 4.60 -2.97
C ILE A 151 -4.08 4.53 -3.84
N HIS A 152 -3.94 3.43 -4.60
CA HIS A 152 -2.77 3.19 -5.46
C HIS A 152 -3.13 3.24 -6.95
N TYR A 153 -4.42 3.24 -7.29
CA TYR A 153 -4.91 3.42 -8.64
C TYR A 153 -6.23 4.20 -8.63
N ASN A 154 -6.40 5.13 -9.56
CA ASN A 154 -7.64 5.87 -9.76
C ASN A 154 -7.75 6.32 -11.23
N ASP A 155 -8.82 5.94 -11.91
CA ASP A 155 -9.16 6.49 -13.23
C ASP A 155 -10.56 7.12 -13.27
N ILE A 156 -11.16 7.43 -12.11
CA ILE A 156 -12.49 8.06 -12.02
C ILE A 156 -12.45 9.44 -12.69
N PRO A 157 -13.32 9.71 -13.68
CA PRO A 157 -13.29 10.97 -14.41
C PRO A 157 -13.79 12.13 -13.55
N GLU A 158 -13.31 13.33 -13.86
CA GLU A 158 -13.63 14.54 -13.08
C GLU A 158 -15.13 14.87 -13.06
N THR A 159 -15.90 14.42 -14.06
CA THR A 159 -17.37 14.54 -14.10
C THR A 159 -18.02 13.84 -12.91
N GLU A 160 -17.59 12.62 -12.58
CA GLU A 160 -18.11 11.87 -11.43
C GLU A 160 -17.63 12.43 -10.09
N VAL A 161 -16.42 12.99 -10.07
CA VAL A 161 -15.80 13.56 -8.88
C VAL A 161 -16.43 14.92 -8.51
N LYS A 162 -16.84 15.72 -9.50
CA LYS A 162 -17.46 17.02 -9.27
C LYS A 162 -18.80 16.92 -8.53
N THR A 163 -19.59 15.89 -8.83
CA THR A 163 -20.90 15.65 -8.21
C THR A 163 -20.80 15.02 -6.81
N ARG A 164 -19.62 14.49 -6.44
CA ARG A 164 -19.41 13.69 -5.22
C ARG A 164 -18.32 14.31 -4.33
N PRO A 165 -18.67 15.24 -3.43
CA PRO A 165 -17.69 16.05 -2.70
C PRO A 165 -16.80 15.21 -1.76
N THR A 166 -17.31 14.14 -1.15
CA THR A 166 -16.50 13.29 -0.27
C THR A 166 -15.62 12.33 -1.07
N LEU A 167 -16.11 11.84 -2.22
CA LEU A 167 -15.26 11.11 -3.17
C LEU A 167 -14.08 11.96 -3.64
N ARG A 168 -14.33 13.24 -3.97
CA ARG A 168 -13.27 14.18 -4.34
C ARG A 168 -12.20 14.31 -3.25
N LYS A 169 -12.62 14.49 -1.99
CA LYS A 169 -11.70 14.56 -0.86
C LYS A 169 -10.88 13.28 -0.70
N LEU A 170 -11.54 12.12 -0.82
CA LEU A 170 -10.90 10.81 -0.74
C LEU A 170 -9.83 10.63 -1.84
N LEU A 171 -10.17 10.90 -3.10
CA LEU A 171 -9.27 10.73 -4.24
C LEU A 171 -8.13 11.76 -4.27
N ASN A 172 -8.32 12.91 -3.64
CA ASN A 172 -7.28 13.93 -3.43
C ASN A 172 -6.36 13.64 -2.23
N GLY A 173 -6.54 12.51 -1.54
CA GLY A 173 -5.73 12.14 -0.38
C GLY A 173 -5.97 13.02 0.86
N GLU A 174 -7.06 13.79 0.90
CA GLU A 174 -7.41 14.56 2.08
C GLU A 174 -7.71 13.63 3.26
N THR A 175 -7.52 14.12 4.49
CA THR A 175 -7.80 13.33 5.69
C THR A 175 -8.75 14.06 6.62
N ALA A 176 -9.60 13.30 7.32
CA ALA A 176 -10.46 13.86 8.36
C ALA A 176 -9.60 14.42 9.52
N VAL A 177 -9.53 15.74 9.61
CA VAL A 177 -8.75 16.44 10.64
C VAL A 177 -9.58 16.88 11.85
N MET A 178 -10.89 17.03 11.68
CA MET A 178 -11.83 17.42 12.73
C MET A 178 -12.69 16.25 13.21
N PRO A 179 -13.08 16.22 14.51
CA PRO A 179 -14.03 15.24 15.01
C PRO A 179 -15.43 15.44 14.41
N PRO A 180 -16.28 14.39 14.37
CA PRO A 180 -16.04 13.05 14.92
C PRO A 180 -15.09 12.19 14.06
N PHE A 181 -14.14 11.50 14.70
CA PHE A 181 -13.18 10.61 14.02
C PHE A 181 -13.73 9.20 13.73
N THR A 182 -15.05 9.09 13.61
CA THR A 182 -15.78 7.85 13.35
C THR A 182 -17.00 8.17 12.50
N THR A 183 -17.36 7.28 11.59
CA THR A 183 -18.56 7.43 10.76
C THR A 183 -19.34 6.11 10.68
N LYS A 184 -20.65 6.24 10.48
CA LYS A 184 -21.57 5.16 10.16
C LYS A 184 -22.28 5.52 8.86
N GLN A 185 -22.22 4.65 7.88
CA GLN A 185 -22.87 4.81 6.58
C GLN A 185 -23.80 3.63 6.36
N ASN A 186 -24.89 3.86 5.64
CA ASN A 186 -25.84 2.80 5.27
C ASN A 186 -25.96 2.80 3.75
N ILE A 187 -25.88 1.61 3.14
CA ILE A 187 -26.07 1.39 1.71
C ILE A 187 -26.98 0.16 1.54
N GLY A 188 -27.38 -0.13 0.31
CA GLY A 188 -28.19 -1.31 -0.02
C GLY A 188 -27.75 -1.91 -1.35
N THR A 189 -27.61 -3.23 -1.41
CA THR A 189 -27.26 -3.89 -2.68
C THR A 189 -28.38 -3.73 -3.72
N GLN A 190 -28.06 -3.91 -4.99
CA GLN A 190 -29.06 -3.97 -6.08
C GLN A 190 -29.82 -5.30 -6.13
N ALA A 191 -29.79 -6.09 -5.05
CA ALA A 191 -30.61 -7.28 -4.92
C ALA A 191 -32.10 -6.94 -4.91
N VAL A 192 -32.93 -7.91 -5.28
CA VAL A 192 -34.37 -7.86 -5.11
C VAL A 192 -34.79 -9.06 -4.24
N PRO A 193 -35.13 -8.86 -2.95
CA PRO A 193 -35.11 -7.61 -2.19
C PRO A 193 -33.68 -7.12 -1.88
N SER A 194 -33.51 -5.81 -1.71
CA SER A 194 -32.21 -5.19 -1.41
C SER A 194 -31.65 -5.69 -0.08
N VAL A 195 -30.34 -6.00 -0.03
CA VAL A 195 -29.65 -6.39 1.20
C VAL A 195 -29.07 -5.13 1.86
N PRO A 196 -29.52 -4.74 3.07
CA PRO A 196 -29.01 -3.55 3.76
C PRO A 196 -27.61 -3.80 4.33
N VAL A 197 -26.70 -2.85 4.11
CA VAL A 197 -25.32 -2.90 4.61
C VAL A 197 -25.03 -1.65 5.42
N GLN A 198 -24.48 -1.82 6.64
CA GLN A 198 -23.97 -0.69 7.44
C GLN A 198 -22.45 -0.75 7.50
N ILE A 199 -21.82 0.37 7.20
CA ILE A 199 -20.37 0.51 7.15
C ILE A 199 -19.94 1.36 8.34
N PHE A 200 -19.03 0.83 9.15
CA PHE A 200 -18.47 1.53 10.30
C PHE A 200 -16.98 1.79 10.06
N SER A 201 -16.58 3.05 10.09
CA SER A 201 -15.19 3.44 9.87
C SER A 201 -14.66 4.34 10.98
N LYS A 202 -13.36 4.24 11.25
CA LYS A 202 -12.63 5.10 12.18
C LYS A 202 -11.33 5.62 11.56
N SER A 203 -11.01 6.87 11.88
CA SER A 203 -9.71 7.44 11.54
C SER A 203 -8.60 6.88 12.43
N GLY A 204 -7.36 6.87 11.93
CA GLY A 204 -6.16 6.61 12.71
C GLY A 204 -5.94 7.59 13.87
N ARG A 205 -6.64 8.73 13.88
CA ARG A 205 -6.69 9.69 14.99
C ARG A 205 -7.63 9.26 16.12
N SER A 206 -8.57 8.35 15.84
CA SER A 206 -9.54 7.88 16.84
C SER A 206 -8.91 6.95 17.87
N LYS A 207 -9.03 7.33 19.14
CA LYS A 207 -8.64 6.51 20.30
C LYS A 207 -9.67 5.41 20.63
N TYR A 208 -10.80 5.35 19.93
CA TYR A 208 -11.85 4.37 20.20
C TYR A 208 -11.46 2.98 19.70
N GLU A 209 -11.64 2.00 20.58
CA GLU A 209 -11.70 0.59 20.21
C GLU A 209 -13.02 0.35 19.46
N ILE A 210 -12.93 -0.17 18.24
CA ILE A 210 -14.02 -0.20 17.28
C ILE A 210 -15.08 -1.27 17.60
N TYR A 211 -14.69 -2.43 18.12
CA TYR A 211 -15.67 -3.46 18.51
C TYR A 211 -16.51 -3.00 19.70
N GLN A 212 -15.88 -2.42 20.72
CA GLN A 212 -16.53 -2.00 21.96
C GLN A 212 -17.26 -0.66 21.84
N LYS A 213 -16.58 0.38 21.34
CA LYS A 213 -17.11 1.75 21.39
C LYS A 213 -17.94 2.12 20.16
N ILE A 214 -17.84 1.38 19.06
CA ILE A 214 -18.56 1.67 17.81
C ILE A 214 -19.56 0.56 17.53
N ILE A 215 -19.11 -0.65 17.21
CA ILE A 215 -19.95 -1.73 16.69
C ILE A 215 -20.91 -2.27 17.74
N SER A 216 -20.40 -2.67 18.91
CA SER A 216 -21.24 -3.21 19.97
C SER A 216 -22.31 -2.18 20.31
N LYS A 217 -21.95 -0.91 20.57
CA LYS A 217 -22.89 0.20 20.83
C LYS A 217 -24.03 0.29 19.81
N GLN A 218 -23.73 0.08 18.53
CA GLN A 218 -24.70 0.16 17.45
C GLN A 218 -25.57 -1.09 17.34
N LEU A 219 -24.98 -2.29 17.43
CA LEU A 219 -25.71 -3.54 17.33
C LEU A 219 -26.55 -3.88 18.57
N LYS A 220 -26.18 -3.34 19.74
CA LYS A 220 -26.83 -3.63 21.04
C LYS A 220 -26.92 -5.15 21.36
N LYS A 221 -26.01 -5.96 20.82
CA LYS A 221 -25.94 -7.42 20.99
C LYS A 221 -24.58 -7.85 21.53
N THR A 222 -24.51 -9.05 22.13
CA THR A 222 -23.25 -9.76 22.36
C THR A 222 -22.66 -10.16 21.01
N ILE A 223 -21.35 -9.95 20.85
CA ILE A 223 -20.63 -10.25 19.60
C ILE A 223 -19.48 -11.22 19.86
N LYS A 224 -19.30 -12.18 18.96
CA LYS A 224 -18.12 -13.05 18.86
C LYS A 224 -17.19 -12.47 17.80
N VAL A 225 -15.91 -12.31 18.12
CA VAL A 225 -14.92 -11.64 17.26
C VAL A 225 -13.76 -12.58 16.95
N TRP A 226 -13.48 -12.78 15.67
CA TRP A 226 -12.25 -13.37 15.14
C TRP A 226 -11.33 -12.27 14.63
N SER A 227 -10.13 -12.19 15.17
CA SER A 227 -9.15 -11.20 14.76
C SER A 227 -7.75 -11.57 15.26
N ARG A 228 -6.71 -11.32 14.44
CA ARG A 228 -5.31 -11.44 14.89
C ARG A 228 -5.11 -10.62 16.16
N ARG A 229 -4.68 -11.30 17.23
CA ARG A 229 -4.62 -10.74 18.58
C ARG A 229 -3.50 -9.71 18.66
N ASP A 230 -3.86 -8.46 18.92
CA ASP A 230 -2.95 -7.34 19.15
C ASP A 230 -2.82 -7.00 20.65
N LYS A 231 -3.27 -7.90 21.54
CA LYS A 231 -3.35 -7.75 23.01
C LYS A 231 -4.20 -6.55 23.50
N LYS A 232 -4.76 -5.73 22.60
CA LYS A 232 -5.56 -4.54 22.92
C LYS A 232 -7.02 -4.87 23.17
N LEU A 233 -7.61 -5.73 22.32
CA LEU A 233 -8.96 -6.22 22.54
C LEU A 233 -8.95 -7.24 23.69
N LYS A 234 -9.54 -6.88 24.82
CA LYS A 234 -9.69 -7.78 25.97
C LYS A 234 -11.00 -8.56 25.85
N ALA A 235 -10.94 -9.86 26.09
CA ALA A 235 -12.16 -10.67 26.27
C ALA A 235 -12.96 -10.13 27.47
N ASN A 236 -14.29 -10.20 27.41
CA ASN A 236 -15.17 -9.79 28.50
C ASN A 236 -15.02 -8.33 28.93
N CYS A 237 -14.85 -7.41 27.97
CA CYS A 237 -15.06 -5.99 28.24
C CYS A 237 -16.46 -5.78 28.84
N LYS A 238 -16.57 -5.35 30.10
CA LYS A 238 -17.85 -5.06 30.77
C LYS A 238 -18.59 -3.98 29.97
N ILE A 239 -19.59 -4.38 29.22
CA ILE A 239 -20.61 -3.50 28.67
C ILE A 239 -21.92 -3.90 29.36
N PRO A 240 -22.70 -2.97 29.93
CA PRO A 240 -23.95 -3.33 30.60
C PRO A 240 -24.84 -4.18 29.68
N GLY A 241 -25.20 -5.39 30.13
CA GLY A 241 -26.10 -6.32 29.45
C GLY A 241 -25.55 -7.02 28.19
N ARG A 242 -24.26 -6.93 27.86
CA ARG A 242 -23.69 -7.56 26.64
C ARG A 242 -22.18 -7.78 26.72
N HIS A 243 -21.68 -8.76 25.97
CA HIS A 243 -20.27 -9.15 25.99
C HIS A 243 -19.59 -9.00 24.62
N ILE A 244 -18.26 -8.94 24.66
CA ILE A 244 -17.40 -9.18 23.49
C ILE A 244 -16.64 -10.46 23.79
N LEU A 245 -16.97 -11.50 23.03
CA LEU A 245 -16.39 -12.82 23.13
C LEU A 245 -15.31 -12.96 22.05
N LEU A 246 -14.12 -13.41 22.42
CA LEU A 246 -13.06 -13.69 21.45
C LEU A 246 -13.18 -15.14 20.99
N VAL A 247 -13.19 -15.35 19.68
CA VAL A 247 -13.17 -16.70 19.11
C VAL A 247 -11.80 -17.33 19.40
N SER A 248 -11.82 -18.57 19.92
CA SER A 248 -10.62 -19.35 20.18
C SER A 248 -10.07 -19.95 18.89
N SER A 249 -8.74 -20.06 18.81
CA SER A 249 -8.03 -20.72 17.71
C SER A 249 -7.67 -22.15 18.14
N PRO A 250 -7.71 -23.14 17.25
CA PRO A 250 -8.11 -23.06 15.83
C PRO A 250 -9.64 -23.00 15.62
N ILE A 251 -10.06 -22.59 14.43
CA ILE A 251 -11.45 -22.72 13.94
C ILE A 251 -11.51 -23.70 12.78
N SER A 252 -12.71 -24.20 12.49
CA SER A 252 -13.02 -24.93 11.27
C SER A 252 -14.05 -24.13 10.46
N VAL A 253 -13.73 -23.84 9.20
CA VAL A 253 -14.68 -23.27 8.24
C VAL A 253 -14.97 -24.35 7.20
N ASP A 254 -16.17 -24.95 7.30
CA ASP A 254 -16.60 -26.05 6.43
C ASP A 254 -15.53 -27.17 6.30
N ASN A 255 -15.13 -27.72 7.46
CA ASN A 255 -14.11 -28.77 7.62
C ASN A 255 -12.68 -28.36 7.27
N GLN A 256 -12.41 -27.09 7.00
CA GLN A 256 -11.06 -26.57 6.77
C GLN A 256 -10.53 -25.85 8.00
N ALA A 257 -9.41 -26.34 8.53
CA ALA A 257 -8.77 -25.77 9.72
C ALA A 257 -8.16 -24.40 9.40
N SER A 258 -8.39 -23.44 10.28
CA SER A 258 -7.76 -22.12 10.24
C SER A 258 -7.24 -21.73 11.61
N SER A 259 -6.09 -21.07 11.65
CA SER A 259 -5.47 -20.59 12.87
C SER A 259 -5.18 -19.09 12.78
N LEU A 260 -5.12 -18.42 13.93
CA LEU A 260 -4.87 -16.97 13.97
C LEU A 260 -3.53 -16.57 13.31
N GLU A 261 -2.54 -17.46 13.31
CA GLU A 261 -1.21 -17.24 12.73
C GLU A 261 -1.25 -17.28 11.20
N LYS A 262 -2.11 -18.14 10.63
CA LYS A 262 -2.21 -18.36 9.19
C LYS A 262 -3.41 -17.66 8.55
N ASP A 263 -4.27 -17.00 9.32
CA ASP A 263 -5.47 -16.33 8.83
C ASP A 263 -5.36 -14.81 9.05
N VAL A 264 -5.39 -14.02 7.97
CA VAL A 264 -5.32 -12.55 8.06
C VAL A 264 -6.70 -11.89 8.16
N THR A 265 -7.78 -12.67 8.21
CA THR A 265 -9.15 -12.16 8.23
C THR A 265 -9.52 -11.59 9.60
N ASN A 266 -10.48 -10.66 9.58
CA ASN A 266 -11.11 -10.14 10.78
C ASN A 266 -12.62 -10.12 10.54
N TRP A 267 -13.38 -10.81 11.38
CA TRP A 267 -14.83 -10.90 11.26
C TRP A 267 -15.48 -10.99 12.63
N LEU A 268 -16.78 -10.75 12.68
CA LEU A 268 -17.56 -10.88 13.91
C LEU A 268 -18.97 -11.36 13.59
N ILE A 269 -19.62 -12.00 14.56
CA ILE A 269 -21.01 -12.43 14.49
C ILE A 269 -21.76 -12.09 15.80
N PRO A 270 -23.04 -11.69 15.76
CA PRO A 270 -23.87 -11.56 16.95
C PRO A 270 -24.31 -12.93 17.49
N GLU A 271 -24.46 -13.07 18.81
CA GLU A 271 -24.70 -14.38 19.47
C GLU A 271 -26.13 -14.94 19.31
N ASN A 272 -27.17 -14.10 19.18
CA ASN A 272 -28.57 -14.55 19.09
C ASN A 272 -29.10 -14.59 17.65
N GLY A 273 -28.37 -15.24 16.75
CA GLY A 273 -28.92 -15.79 15.51
C GLY A 273 -28.81 -17.31 15.59
N ASP A 274 -29.90 -18.04 15.38
CA ASP A 274 -29.98 -19.50 15.57
C ASP A 274 -28.78 -20.26 14.98
N SER A 275 -28.35 -21.31 15.66
CA SER A 275 -27.23 -22.21 15.32
C SER A 275 -27.38 -22.94 13.97
N THR A 276 -28.56 -22.88 13.34
CA THR A 276 -28.86 -23.33 11.97
C THR A 276 -28.74 -22.20 10.93
N SER A 277 -28.21 -21.05 11.35
CA SER A 277 -28.01 -19.82 10.58
C SER A 277 -26.51 -19.50 10.48
N LEU A 278 -25.72 -20.35 9.84
CA LEU A 278 -24.46 -19.89 9.27
C LEU A 278 -24.82 -18.92 8.14
N MET A 279 -24.90 -17.63 8.48
CA MET A 279 -25.10 -16.48 7.59
C MET A 279 -26.48 -16.34 6.93
N ARG A 280 -27.57 -16.30 7.73
CA ARG A 280 -28.70 -15.44 7.34
C ARG A 280 -28.28 -13.98 7.53
N MET A 281 -27.76 -13.38 6.45
CA MET A 281 -27.38 -11.97 6.36
C MET A 281 -28.63 -11.07 6.37
N ASN A 282 -29.29 -11.01 7.52
CA ASN A 282 -30.26 -9.98 7.85
C ASN A 282 -29.79 -9.29 9.14
N GLN A 283 -28.60 -8.69 9.08
CA GLN A 283 -28.14 -7.57 9.90
C GLN A 283 -26.68 -7.23 9.56
N PRO A 284 -26.31 -5.95 9.66
CA PRO A 284 -25.27 -5.36 8.84
C PRO A 284 -23.88 -5.84 9.25
N LEU A 285 -23.12 -6.29 8.25
CA LEU A 285 -21.72 -6.69 8.39
C LEU A 285 -20.86 -5.50 8.83
N PRO A 286 -20.35 -5.46 10.06
CA PRO A 286 -19.41 -4.42 10.45
C PRO A 286 -18.03 -4.92 10.01
N PHE A 287 -17.61 -4.58 8.79
CA PHE A 287 -16.19 -4.60 8.48
C PHE A 287 -15.51 -3.51 9.29
N VAL A 288 -14.73 -3.95 10.27
CA VAL A 288 -13.81 -3.10 11.00
C VAL A 288 -12.65 -2.75 10.08
N PHE A 289 -12.70 -1.55 9.51
CA PHE A 289 -11.48 -0.92 9.01
C PHE A 289 -10.75 -0.28 10.19
N ASN A 290 -9.46 -0.62 10.30
CA ASN A 290 -8.43 -0.07 11.20
C ASN A 290 -8.02 -0.95 12.40
N LYS A 291 -6.91 -1.69 12.22
CA LYS A 291 -6.09 -2.22 13.32
C LYS A 291 -4.61 -1.88 13.07
N ARG A 292 -4.04 -0.99 13.89
CA ARG A 292 -2.58 -0.74 13.91
C ARG A 292 -1.82 -2.01 14.30
N ILE A 293 -0.91 -2.46 13.44
CA ILE A 293 0.25 -3.25 13.87
C ILE A 293 1.27 -2.25 14.41
N PHE A 294 1.46 -2.25 15.74
CA PHE A 294 2.62 -1.63 16.37
C PHE A 294 3.73 -2.68 16.35
N LEU A 295 4.72 -2.53 15.49
CA LEU A 295 6.01 -3.18 15.70
C LEU A 295 6.71 -2.41 16.82
N HIS A 296 6.77 -3.04 18.00
CA HIS A 296 7.78 -2.66 18.99
C HIS A 296 9.13 -3.10 18.44
N ALA A 297 10.06 -2.15 18.33
CA ALA A 297 11.47 -2.45 18.17
C ALA A 297 11.91 -3.30 19.37
N SER A 298 12.26 -4.54 19.12
CA SER A 298 12.89 -5.42 20.10
C SER A 298 14.27 -4.84 20.39
N THR A 299 14.47 -4.34 21.60
CA THR A 299 15.78 -4.15 22.21
C THR A 299 16.48 -5.50 22.26
N LEU A 300 17.45 -5.70 21.37
CA LEU A 300 18.38 -6.83 21.42
C LEU A 300 19.38 -6.57 22.55
N LEU A 301 19.21 -7.32 23.63
CA LEU A 301 20.19 -7.51 24.69
C LEU A 301 21.43 -8.22 24.09
N LEU A 302 22.58 -7.54 24.10
CA LEU A 302 23.88 -8.14 23.89
C LEU A 302 24.32 -8.89 25.17
N PRO A 303 24.85 -10.13 25.08
CA PRO A 303 25.68 -10.67 26.13
C PRO A 303 27.12 -10.17 25.96
N LYS A 304 27.65 -9.51 27.00
CA LYS A 304 29.10 -9.34 27.24
C LYS A 304 29.78 -10.69 27.19
N TRP A 305 30.95 -10.83 26.56
CA TRP A 305 32.16 -11.56 27.05
C TRP A 305 33.35 -11.19 26.12
N ILE A 306 34.47 -10.73 26.70
CA ILE A 306 35.80 -10.50 26.07
C ILE A 306 36.73 -11.60 26.64
N PRO A 307 37.76 -12.10 25.93
CA PRO A 307 39.13 -11.56 26.12
C PRO A 307 39.97 -11.43 24.84
N ALA A 308 40.99 -10.59 24.95
CA ALA A 308 41.95 -10.18 23.94
C ALA A 308 42.91 -11.28 23.44
N LEU A 309 43.47 -11.10 22.23
CA LEU A 309 44.80 -11.62 21.89
C LEU A 309 45.55 -10.67 20.93
N LYS A 310 46.86 -10.56 21.19
CA LYS A 310 47.83 -9.57 20.73
C LYS A 310 48.35 -9.78 19.29
N PHE A 311 48.76 -8.66 18.68
CA PHE A 311 49.90 -8.43 17.77
C PHE A 311 50.36 -9.54 16.80
N ASN A 312 50.43 -9.19 15.50
CA ASN A 312 51.74 -9.07 14.86
C ASN A 312 51.70 -8.24 13.55
N LEU A 313 52.60 -7.25 13.52
CA LEU A 313 53.14 -6.61 12.33
C LEU A 313 53.69 -7.69 11.39
N PHE A 314 53.28 -7.73 10.12
CA PHE A 314 54.05 -8.17 8.94
C PHE A 314 53.06 -8.45 7.81
N LYS A 315 52.67 -7.41 7.05
CA LYS A 315 52.13 -7.48 5.66
C LYS A 315 51.91 -6.10 5.02
N ALA A 316 52.65 -5.08 5.47
CA ALA A 316 52.45 -3.68 5.07
C ALA A 316 53.00 -3.31 3.68
N ALA A 317 53.57 -4.23 2.90
CA ALA A 317 54.23 -3.89 1.63
C ALA A 317 53.49 -4.35 0.36
N SER A 318 52.46 -5.22 0.46
CA SER A 318 51.74 -5.75 -0.72
C SER A 318 50.29 -5.29 -0.82
N LEU A 319 49.72 -4.73 0.26
CA LEU A 319 48.33 -4.26 0.31
C LEU A 319 48.14 -2.86 -0.31
N MET A 320 49.22 -2.07 -0.48
CA MET A 320 49.17 -0.70 -1.00
C MET A 320 48.79 -0.58 -2.48
N LEU A 321 48.93 -1.65 -3.27
CA LEU A 321 48.63 -1.61 -4.71
C LEU A 321 47.15 -1.92 -5.04
N CYS A 322 46.40 -2.53 -4.12
CA CYS A 322 44.95 -2.76 -4.28
C CYS A 322 44.09 -1.56 -3.82
N ILE A 323 44.69 -0.53 -3.22
CA ILE A 323 43.94 0.63 -2.67
C ILE A 323 43.62 1.66 -3.78
N PHE A 324 44.32 1.65 -4.92
CA PHE A 324 44.18 2.70 -5.94
C PHE A 324 43.36 2.35 -7.19
N ARG A 325 42.82 1.14 -7.31
CA ARG A 325 41.92 0.79 -8.44
C ARG A 325 40.75 -0.09 -7.99
N PHE A 326 39.58 0.56 -7.84
CA PHE A 326 38.23 -0.02 -7.79
C PHE A 326 37.70 -0.61 -6.47
N CYS A 327 38.02 -0.04 -5.31
CA CYS A 327 37.06 -0.11 -4.20
C CYS A 327 36.12 1.10 -4.32
N SER A 328 35.02 0.94 -5.06
CA SER A 328 33.98 1.97 -5.08
C SER A 328 33.34 2.00 -3.69
N ALA A 329 33.76 2.94 -2.84
CA ALA A 329 33.11 3.17 -1.57
C ALA A 329 31.61 3.47 -1.82
N GLN A 330 30.75 2.89 -0.98
CA GLN A 330 29.30 3.13 -1.01
C GLN A 330 29.04 4.58 -0.59
N THR A 331 28.31 5.35 -1.40
CA THR A 331 28.12 6.78 -1.13
C THR A 331 26.75 7.10 -0.53
N SER A 332 26.74 8.14 0.30
CA SER A 332 25.58 8.89 0.81
C SER A 332 25.71 10.37 0.45
N LYS A 333 26.58 10.73 -0.49
CA LYS A 333 26.86 12.12 -0.90
C LYS A 333 26.65 12.31 -2.39
N CYS A 334 26.41 13.55 -2.79
CA CYS A 334 26.40 13.93 -4.20
C CYS A 334 27.76 13.69 -4.84
N GLN A 335 27.75 13.55 -6.15
CA GLN A 335 28.94 13.14 -6.89
C GLN A 335 29.28 14.15 -7.98
N VAL A 336 30.57 14.31 -8.27
CA VAL A 336 31.05 15.01 -9.46
C VAL A 336 30.54 14.33 -10.74
N ALA A 337 30.67 15.00 -11.89
CA ALA A 337 30.04 14.58 -13.15
C ALA A 337 30.26 13.09 -13.51
N ALA A 338 31.49 12.61 -13.37
CA ALA A 338 31.88 11.23 -13.68
C ALA A 338 31.55 10.22 -12.56
N GLY A 339 30.92 10.62 -11.45
CA GLY A 339 30.56 9.69 -10.37
C GLY A 339 31.75 9.07 -9.63
N ASN A 340 32.94 9.68 -9.71
CA ASN A 340 34.19 9.15 -9.18
C ASN A 340 34.77 9.99 -8.02
N GLY A 341 33.96 10.88 -7.45
CA GLY A 341 34.36 11.79 -6.38
C GLY A 341 33.14 12.48 -5.77
N GLU A 342 33.24 12.77 -4.48
CA GLU A 342 32.19 13.44 -3.72
C GLU A 342 32.07 14.92 -4.13
N ALA A 343 30.86 15.46 -4.03
CA ALA A 343 30.56 16.86 -4.28
C ALA A 343 29.54 17.38 -3.25
N ASP A 344 29.60 18.67 -2.93
CA ASP A 344 28.63 19.30 -2.02
C ASP A 344 27.25 19.43 -2.67
N TRP A 345 27.22 19.63 -3.98
CA TRP A 345 25.99 19.69 -4.76
C TRP A 345 26.24 19.25 -6.20
N ALA A 346 25.18 18.87 -6.90
CA ALA A 346 25.22 18.64 -8.35
C ALA A 346 23.85 18.99 -8.94
N ILE A 347 23.83 19.61 -10.10
CA ILE A 347 22.60 19.93 -10.83
C ILE A 347 22.70 19.31 -12.22
N LEU A 348 21.74 18.47 -12.58
CA LEU A 348 21.62 17.90 -13.91
C LEU A 348 20.35 18.43 -14.56
N TYR A 349 20.51 19.00 -15.75
CA TYR A 349 19.41 19.37 -16.63
C TYR A 349 19.42 18.47 -17.85
N LYS A 350 18.32 17.76 -18.06
CA LYS A 350 18.12 16.87 -19.20
C LYS A 350 17.13 17.53 -20.18
N PRO A 351 17.56 17.96 -21.37
CA PRO A 351 16.68 18.58 -22.36
C PRO A 351 15.62 17.59 -22.91
N PRO A 352 14.50 18.11 -23.45
CA PRO A 352 13.55 17.31 -24.23
C PRO A 352 14.23 16.63 -25.43
N GLY A 353 13.99 15.33 -25.62
CA GLY A 353 14.52 14.55 -26.75
C GLY A 353 15.95 14.02 -26.59
N ASP A 354 16.73 14.56 -25.64
CA ASP A 354 18.12 14.17 -25.42
C ASP A 354 18.28 13.10 -24.33
N LYS A 355 19.31 12.27 -24.46
CA LYS A 355 19.66 11.24 -23.47
C LYS A 355 20.83 11.59 -22.55
N ALA A 356 21.76 12.46 -22.97
CA ALA A 356 22.95 12.81 -22.20
C ALA A 356 22.67 13.85 -21.11
N GLY A 357 21.96 14.93 -21.45
CA GLY A 357 21.79 16.07 -20.54
C GLY A 357 23.08 16.88 -20.31
N LYS A 358 22.96 17.93 -19.49
CA LYS A 358 24.05 18.79 -19.02
C LYS A 358 24.13 18.73 -17.50
N ILE A 359 25.32 18.87 -16.97
CA ILE A 359 25.57 18.82 -15.53
C ILE A 359 26.41 20.01 -15.08
N LEU A 360 26.07 20.54 -13.91
CA LEU A 360 26.77 21.60 -13.20
C LEU A 360 27.17 21.04 -11.82
N VAL A 361 28.45 21.13 -11.52
CA VAL A 361 29.04 20.69 -10.24
C VAL A 361 29.91 21.82 -9.69
N PRO A 362 30.21 21.85 -8.38
CA PRO A 362 30.98 22.92 -7.76
C PRO A 362 32.33 23.16 -8.44
N ALA A 363 33.02 22.07 -8.80
CA ALA A 363 34.26 22.12 -9.56
C ALA A 363 33.99 22.42 -11.03
N GLY A 364 34.23 23.66 -11.46
CA GLY A 364 34.16 24.10 -12.86
C GLY A 364 33.23 25.29 -13.11
N GLY A 365 32.27 25.56 -12.22
CA GLY A 365 31.44 26.78 -12.23
C GLY A 365 30.60 27.01 -13.51
N ALA A 366 30.58 26.07 -14.45
CA ALA A 366 29.91 26.17 -15.73
C ALA A 366 29.23 24.85 -16.10
N TRP A 367 28.16 24.95 -16.89
CA TRP A 367 27.46 23.77 -17.41
C TRP A 367 28.36 23.00 -18.38
N ALA A 368 28.56 21.72 -18.09
CA ALA A 368 29.25 20.78 -18.96
C ALA A 368 28.28 19.75 -19.53
N LEU A 369 28.67 19.07 -20.60
CA LEU A 369 27.95 17.86 -21.05
C LEU A 369 28.05 16.79 -19.96
N ASN A 370 26.93 16.10 -19.70
CA ASN A 370 26.99 14.93 -18.83
C ASN A 370 27.85 13.85 -19.53
N PRO A 371 28.78 13.17 -18.81
CA PRO A 371 29.72 12.25 -19.46
C PRO A 371 29.07 11.07 -20.18
N ARG A 372 27.87 10.67 -19.77
CA ARG A 372 27.13 9.50 -20.28
C ARG A 372 25.64 9.80 -20.38
N ASP A 373 24.93 9.00 -21.17
CA ASP A 373 23.48 9.03 -21.21
C ASP A 373 22.85 8.59 -19.88
N LEU A 374 21.68 9.13 -19.54
CA LEU A 374 21.01 8.92 -18.26
C LEU A 374 20.63 7.46 -17.98
N GLU A 375 20.59 6.56 -18.97
CA GLU A 375 20.43 5.12 -18.74
C GLU A 375 21.68 4.42 -18.21
N ASN A 376 22.86 5.04 -18.33
CA ASN A 376 24.13 4.40 -17.97
C ASN A 376 24.41 4.52 -16.48
N VAL A 377 24.67 3.38 -15.84
CA VAL A 377 25.04 3.35 -14.42
C VAL A 377 26.50 3.75 -14.16
N ARG A 378 27.38 3.58 -15.15
CA ARG A 378 28.82 3.86 -15.03
C ARG A 378 29.11 5.30 -15.39
N GLU A 379 30.12 5.89 -14.74
CA GLU A 379 30.60 7.24 -15.01
C GLU A 379 29.51 8.32 -14.95
N HIS A 380 28.53 8.12 -14.06
CA HIS A 380 27.34 8.96 -13.99
C HIS A 380 27.09 9.42 -12.54
N SER A 381 27.14 10.74 -12.33
CA SER A 381 26.93 11.40 -11.03
C SER A 381 25.67 10.91 -10.27
N PHE A 382 24.47 11.10 -10.83
CA PHE A 382 23.21 10.70 -10.18
C PHE A 382 23.02 9.18 -10.09
N ALA A 383 23.50 8.39 -11.05
CA ALA A 383 23.44 6.93 -10.94
C ALA A 383 24.28 6.42 -9.77
N LYS A 384 25.48 6.98 -9.59
CA LYS A 384 26.33 6.69 -8.43
C LYS A 384 25.70 7.17 -7.13
N ALA A 385 25.15 8.38 -7.08
CA ALA A 385 24.48 8.89 -5.88
C ALA A 385 23.27 8.03 -5.46
N LEU A 386 22.54 7.46 -6.43
CA LEU A 386 21.37 6.60 -6.19
C LEU A 386 21.71 5.12 -5.99
N GLU A 387 22.99 4.73 -5.94
CA GLU A 387 23.38 3.32 -5.89
C GLU A 387 22.79 2.55 -4.69
N SER A 388 22.63 3.23 -3.54
CA SER A 388 22.05 2.66 -2.32
C SER A 388 20.52 2.57 -2.35
N VAL A 389 19.89 3.27 -3.30
CA VAL A 389 18.44 3.24 -3.55
C VAL A 389 18.07 2.02 -4.39
N VAL A 390 18.88 1.75 -5.42
CA VAL A 390 18.71 0.62 -6.36
C VAL A 390 19.30 -0.68 -5.81
N GLY A 391 20.41 -0.60 -5.06
CA GLY A 391 21.12 -1.72 -4.47
C GLY A 391 20.80 -1.95 -2.99
N ASN A 392 21.33 -3.04 -2.44
CA ASN A 392 21.25 -3.32 -1.00
C ASN A 392 22.57 -3.00 -0.32
N HIS A 393 22.64 -1.84 0.34
CA HIS A 393 23.80 -1.41 1.13
C HIS A 393 23.40 -1.35 2.61
N PRO A 394 23.88 -2.26 3.47
CA PRO A 394 23.40 -2.38 4.86
C PRO A 394 23.74 -1.16 5.72
N ALA A 395 24.80 -0.45 5.36
CA ALA A 395 25.22 0.79 5.99
C ALA A 395 24.40 2.00 5.55
N LYS A 396 23.49 1.88 4.57
CA LYS A 396 22.77 3.01 4.00
C LYS A 396 21.26 2.81 4.09
N SER A 397 20.55 3.85 4.51
CA SER A 397 19.08 3.90 4.46
C SER A 397 18.66 4.95 3.45
N PHE A 398 17.42 4.90 2.98
CA PHE A 398 16.84 6.01 2.25
C PHE A 398 15.34 6.10 2.50
N PHE A 399 14.76 7.23 2.13
CA PHE A 399 13.33 7.34 1.84
C PHE A 399 13.16 8.16 0.56
N ALA A 400 12.20 7.76 -0.26
CA ALA A 400 11.84 8.46 -1.49
C ALA A 400 10.46 9.08 -1.34
N TYR A 401 10.19 10.13 -2.10
CA TYR A 401 8.86 10.72 -2.17
C TYR A 401 8.57 11.14 -3.60
N ASN A 402 7.36 10.89 -4.10
CA ASN A 402 7.01 11.20 -5.48
C ASN A 402 5.48 11.28 -5.63
N ASN A 403 4.97 12.40 -6.13
CA ASN A 403 3.54 12.54 -6.44
C ASN A 403 3.07 11.70 -7.63
N ALA A 404 4.01 11.14 -8.41
CA ALA A 404 3.79 10.19 -9.48
C ALA A 404 4.72 8.98 -9.27
N ALA A 405 4.61 8.34 -8.10
CA ALA A 405 5.42 7.20 -7.72
C ALA A 405 5.30 6.01 -8.70
N PRO A 406 6.37 5.22 -8.89
CA PRO A 406 6.30 3.97 -9.65
C PRO A 406 5.18 3.06 -9.14
N GLY A 407 4.39 2.50 -10.05
CA GLY A 407 3.29 1.59 -9.70
C GLY A 407 2.04 2.27 -9.11
N VAL A 408 2.03 3.61 -9.00
CA VAL A 408 0.89 4.40 -8.51
C VAL A 408 0.31 5.23 -9.66
N ILE A 409 -0.99 5.10 -9.92
CA ILE A 409 -1.63 5.72 -11.10
C ILE A 409 -2.81 6.59 -10.68
N GLY A 410 -2.89 7.81 -11.23
CA GLY A 410 -4.05 8.71 -11.10
C GLY A 410 -4.32 9.24 -9.70
N ILE A 411 -3.32 9.21 -8.82
CA ILE A 411 -3.39 9.79 -7.47
C ILE A 411 -3.11 11.29 -7.54
N LYS A 412 -3.98 12.08 -6.91
CA LYS A 412 -3.80 13.51 -6.73
C LYS A 412 -3.22 13.77 -5.34
N THR A 413 -2.14 14.52 -5.27
CA THR A 413 -1.53 15.01 -4.03
C THR A 413 -1.49 16.53 -4.05
N LYS A 414 -1.49 17.18 -2.88
CA LYS A 414 -1.31 18.65 -2.80
C LYS A 414 0.14 19.07 -3.04
N SER A 415 1.08 18.14 -2.97
CA SER A 415 2.48 18.35 -3.34
C SER A 415 2.76 17.94 -4.78
N ASN A 416 3.59 18.72 -5.48
CA ASN A 416 4.21 18.29 -6.75
C ASN A 416 5.66 17.79 -6.58
N SER A 417 6.15 17.74 -5.33
CA SER A 417 7.54 17.43 -5.01
C SER A 417 7.87 15.96 -5.26
N LYS A 418 9.09 15.73 -5.75
CA LYS A 418 9.68 14.39 -5.90
C LYS A 418 11.14 14.43 -5.46
N GLY A 419 11.63 13.34 -4.89
CA GLY A 419 12.99 13.29 -4.40
C GLY A 419 13.30 12.06 -3.58
N VAL A 420 14.55 11.96 -3.17
CA VAL A 420 15.08 10.89 -2.32
C VAL A 420 16.05 11.49 -1.32
N VAL A 421 15.99 11.00 -0.09
CA VAL A 421 17.00 11.27 0.94
C VAL A 421 17.70 9.96 1.24
N ILE A 422 19.03 9.95 1.19
CA ILE A 422 19.89 8.79 1.42
C ILE A 422 20.76 9.10 2.63
N LEU A 423 20.78 8.19 3.59
CA LEU A 423 21.40 8.31 4.90
C LEU A 423 22.60 7.36 5.03
N ASP A 424 23.58 7.75 5.83
CA ASP A 424 24.65 6.87 6.28
C ASP A 424 24.38 6.41 7.71
N ASN A 425 24.03 5.14 7.87
CA ASN A 425 23.75 4.57 9.18
C ASN A 425 25.04 4.23 9.98
N THR A 426 26.24 4.56 9.48
CA THR A 426 27.48 4.32 10.21
C THR A 426 27.68 5.42 11.26
N ALA A 427 27.92 5.02 12.51
CA ALA A 427 27.91 5.90 13.68
C ALA A 427 28.97 7.04 13.67
N GLN A 428 29.82 7.11 12.65
CA GLN A 428 30.92 8.07 12.51
C GLN A 428 30.72 9.05 11.33
N GLU A 429 29.70 8.84 10.49
CA GLU A 429 29.42 9.67 9.31
C GLU A 429 28.15 10.49 9.54
N ASP A 430 28.26 11.81 9.65
CA ASP A 430 27.11 12.73 9.63
C ASP A 430 26.89 13.22 8.19
N SER A 431 26.54 12.32 7.28
CA SER A 431 26.35 12.65 5.86
C SER A 431 25.14 11.99 5.22
N ALA A 432 24.39 12.81 4.48
CA ALA A 432 23.25 12.38 3.69
C ALA A 432 23.20 13.11 2.35
N ALA A 433 22.53 12.50 1.37
CA ALA A 433 22.27 13.09 0.06
C ALA A 433 20.78 13.34 -0.07
N TRP A 434 20.42 14.59 -0.36
CA TRP A 434 19.05 14.96 -0.70
C TRP A 434 18.97 15.28 -2.19
N ILE A 435 18.26 14.41 -2.91
CA ILE A 435 18.01 14.55 -4.34
C ILE A 435 16.58 15.04 -4.53
N VAL A 436 16.40 16.16 -5.22
CA VAL A 436 15.10 16.69 -5.66
C VAL A 436 15.04 16.61 -7.17
N HIS A 437 13.94 16.15 -7.73
CA HIS A 437 13.81 16.02 -9.18
C HIS A 437 12.40 16.28 -9.71
N THR A 438 12.30 16.44 -11.02
CA THR A 438 11.02 16.58 -11.73
C THR A 438 10.51 15.28 -12.35
N VAL A 439 11.33 14.23 -12.39
CA VAL A 439 11.09 12.98 -13.13
C VAL A 439 9.97 12.12 -12.49
N PRO A 440 8.82 11.91 -13.16
CA PRO A 440 7.79 10.95 -12.73
C PRO A 440 8.30 9.51 -12.73
N GLY A 441 7.81 8.66 -11.82
CA GLY A 441 8.17 7.23 -11.80
C GLY A 441 9.64 6.95 -11.49
N TYR A 442 10.35 7.89 -10.86
CA TYR A 442 11.79 7.79 -10.58
C TYR A 442 12.12 8.19 -9.13
N PRO A 443 13.20 7.64 -8.56
CA PRO A 443 13.81 6.37 -8.94
C PRO A 443 12.88 5.21 -8.57
N ILE A 444 13.16 4.01 -9.10
CA ILE A 444 12.48 2.78 -8.69
C ILE A 444 13.33 2.12 -7.60
N PRO A 445 12.89 2.08 -6.33
CA PRO A 445 13.68 1.49 -5.26
C PRO A 445 13.89 -0.01 -5.45
N LYS A 446 15.09 -0.50 -5.11
CA LYS A 446 15.44 -1.94 -5.11
C LYS A 446 15.23 -2.67 -6.45
N VAL A 447 15.26 -1.92 -7.54
CA VAL A 447 15.29 -2.42 -8.92
C VAL A 447 16.56 -1.87 -9.58
N ALA A 448 17.06 -2.56 -10.61
CA ALA A 448 18.19 -2.07 -11.39
C ALA A 448 18.01 -0.61 -11.83
N TYR A 449 19.09 0.16 -11.79
CA TYR A 449 19.07 1.56 -12.18
C TYR A 449 18.51 1.73 -13.60
N ALA A 450 17.50 2.58 -13.74
CA ALA A 450 16.91 2.92 -15.01
C ALA A 450 16.36 4.35 -14.98
N PHE A 451 16.57 5.08 -16.07
CA PHE A 451 15.84 6.31 -16.33
C PHE A 451 14.52 5.98 -17.06
N PRO A 452 13.37 6.57 -16.69
CA PRO A 452 12.09 6.20 -17.28
C PRO A 452 12.02 6.54 -18.78
N ALA A 453 11.75 5.53 -19.61
CA ALA A 453 11.76 5.71 -21.07
C ALA A 453 10.69 6.70 -21.57
N SER A 454 9.55 6.78 -20.89
CA SER A 454 8.48 7.75 -21.20
C SER A 454 8.94 9.20 -21.04
N GLU A 455 9.97 9.43 -20.25
CA GLU A 455 10.46 10.75 -19.88
C GLU A 455 11.59 11.25 -20.79
N TYR A 456 11.97 10.50 -21.84
CA TYR A 456 12.95 10.99 -22.83
C TYR A 456 12.41 12.15 -23.67
N ALA A 457 11.11 12.22 -23.90
CA ALA A 457 10.50 13.33 -24.65
C ALA A 457 10.47 14.66 -23.85
N ASN A 458 10.59 14.61 -22.51
CA ASN A 458 10.37 15.76 -21.63
C ASN A 458 11.69 16.34 -21.09
N GLY A 459 11.68 17.63 -20.75
CA GLY A 459 12.80 18.25 -20.04
C GLY A 459 12.72 17.99 -18.53
N HIS A 460 13.85 17.69 -17.89
CA HIS A 460 13.90 17.44 -16.45
C HIS A 460 15.09 18.09 -15.74
N LEU A 461 14.86 18.47 -14.49
CA LEU A 461 15.88 18.96 -13.59
C LEU A 461 16.04 18.00 -12.42
N LEU A 462 17.28 17.70 -12.06
CA LEU A 462 17.68 16.95 -10.89
C LEU A 462 18.70 17.78 -10.11
N ILE A 463 18.49 17.92 -8.81
CA ILE A 463 19.39 18.62 -7.90
C ILE A 463 19.76 17.63 -6.81
N CYS A 464 21.04 17.50 -6.52
CA CYS A 464 21.56 16.76 -5.37
C CYS A 464 22.25 17.74 -4.43
N LEU A 465 21.95 17.65 -3.14
CA LEU A 465 22.62 18.36 -2.05
C LEU A 465 23.21 17.36 -1.05
N THR A 466 24.49 17.48 -0.77
CA THR A 466 25.12 16.79 0.35
C THR A 466 24.84 17.60 1.61
N ILE A 467 24.20 16.97 2.58
CA ILE A 467 23.75 17.58 3.83
C ILE A 467 24.23 16.75 5.01
N ALA A 468 24.32 17.37 6.19
CA ALA A 468 24.48 16.62 7.43
C ALA A 468 23.15 15.95 7.82
N GLU A 469 23.20 14.77 8.44
CA GLU A 469 22.01 14.07 8.92
C GLU A 469 21.25 14.90 9.96
N SER A 470 21.97 15.68 10.77
CA SER A 470 21.40 16.65 11.71
C SER A 470 20.49 17.70 11.06
N GLN A 471 20.61 17.95 9.75
CA GLN A 471 19.76 18.90 9.00
C GLN A 471 18.49 18.28 8.42
N ILE A 472 18.29 16.97 8.59
CA ILE A 472 17.17 16.25 7.99
C ILE A 472 15.85 16.50 8.71
N GLU A 473 15.84 16.65 10.04
CA GLU A 473 14.62 16.98 10.78
C GLU A 473 13.99 18.31 10.32
N PRO A 474 14.75 19.41 10.15
CA PRO A 474 14.25 20.63 9.51
C PRO A 474 13.67 20.41 8.10
N ILE A 475 14.30 19.58 7.26
CA ILE A 475 13.80 19.26 5.91
C ILE A 475 12.51 18.42 6.00
N GLY A 476 12.44 17.48 6.94
CA GLY A 476 11.25 16.71 7.26
C GLY A 476 10.08 17.60 7.67
N LEU A 477 10.34 18.69 8.39
CA LEU A 477 9.35 19.72 8.71
C LEU A 477 8.86 20.50 7.47
N PHE A 478 9.70 20.72 6.46
CA PHE A 478 9.28 21.28 5.16
C PHE A 478 8.44 20.29 4.33
N THR A 479 8.61 18.98 4.54
CA THR A 479 7.78 17.94 3.91
C THR A 479 6.41 17.72 4.56
N TYR A 480 5.95 18.62 5.44
CA TYR A 480 4.53 18.67 5.88
C TYR A 480 3.55 19.01 4.75
N ILE A 481 4.05 19.30 3.55
CA ILE A 481 3.28 19.26 2.31
C ILE A 481 2.85 17.80 2.08
N GLU A 482 1.59 17.51 1.77
CA GLU A 482 1.08 16.15 1.57
C GLU A 482 1.82 15.44 0.41
N VAL A 483 2.95 14.79 0.69
CA VAL A 483 3.76 14.02 -0.25
C VAL A 483 3.59 12.53 0.02
N LEU A 484 3.47 11.72 -1.03
CA LEU A 484 3.55 10.27 -0.91
C LEU A 484 5.00 9.87 -0.62
N ILE A 485 5.26 9.32 0.56
CA ILE A 485 6.58 8.82 0.96
C ILE A 485 6.61 7.30 0.74
N LEU A 486 7.57 6.86 -0.09
CA LEU A 486 8.01 5.49 -0.30
C LEU A 486 9.23 5.26 0.59
N ILE A 487 9.25 4.21 1.41
CA ILE A 487 10.38 3.92 2.33
C ILE A 487 11.22 2.76 1.80
#